data_AF-A0AAC9Y155-F1
#
_entry.id   AF-A0AAC9Y155-F1
#
_cell.length_a   1.000
_cell.length_b   1.000
_cell.length_c   1.000
_cell.angle_alpha   90.00
_cell.angle_beta   90.00
_cell.angle_gamma   90.00
#
_symmetry.space_group_name_H-M   'P 1'
#
loop_
_entity.id
_entity.type
_entity.pdbx_description
1 polymer ?
#
loop_
_entity_poly.entity_id
_entity_poly.type
_entity_poly.pdbx_seq_one_letter_code
_entity_poly.pdbx_strand_id
1 'polypeptide(L)'
;MKKTIVGLMTSLGLIGLLAGCGTTKLTTTKTNYRQNGMVAVVKGSTTKKADLQYRINHNHFQKATVKDGTYVIQVPTTTNKQTVTVQAKANGKTVQKKVTIAAGTSVGQYAKIAAQYNQALIGMALSKADQTKAQELQKQAAAAKAGQLAPADLMTLKQRQQQVQAAMQQAQQTQKDQLLPTTPKNGVTEWVATKHVTIRGSVDNQDVMGMTLITPVKALKDKAALKDFGTSFALIAQATGADSKKVMSEFSDYTKKNKKGSQTTMKTIESNGVKFNTGFSTSDLYIYITK
;
A
#
# COMPACT_ATOMS: atom_id res chain seq x y z
N MET A 1 14.98 -75.68 59.70
CA MET A 1 14.45 -74.91 58.55
C MET A 1 15.63 -74.31 57.79
N LYS A 2 15.62 -74.42 56.46
CA LYS A 2 16.75 -74.31 55.49
C LYS A 2 17.23 -72.86 55.31
N LYS A 3 18.52 -72.56 55.49
CA LYS A 3 19.62 -72.34 54.51
C LYS A 3 19.41 -71.21 53.46
N THR A 4 20.21 -70.16 53.63
CA THR A 4 20.99 -69.32 52.66
C THR A 4 20.67 -69.34 51.16
N ILE A 5 20.74 -68.16 50.52
CA ILE A 5 21.60 -67.85 49.35
C ILE A 5 21.62 -66.33 49.05
N VAL A 6 22.85 -65.83 48.90
CA VAL A 6 23.26 -64.53 48.33
C VAL A 6 23.20 -64.61 46.81
N GLY A 7 22.76 -63.56 46.11
CA GLY A 7 23.17 -63.42 44.71
C GLY A 7 22.40 -62.44 43.84
N LEU A 8 23.20 -61.53 43.26
CA LEU A 8 23.12 -60.98 41.90
C LEU A 8 22.38 -59.66 41.66
N MET A 9 23.21 -58.63 41.45
CA MET A 9 22.90 -57.46 40.64
C MET A 9 22.25 -57.85 39.30
N THR A 10 21.19 -57.14 38.92
CA THR A 10 20.94 -56.81 37.51
C THR A 10 20.47 -55.37 37.43
N SER A 11 21.40 -54.51 37.05
CA SER A 11 21.15 -53.22 36.43
C SER A 11 20.27 -53.42 35.19
N LEU A 12 19.01 -52.98 35.25
CA LEU A 12 18.16 -52.83 34.07
C LEU A 12 17.46 -51.48 34.11
N GLY A 13 18.13 -50.51 33.48
CA GLY A 13 17.50 -49.45 32.72
C GLY A 13 16.53 -48.56 33.46
N LEU A 14 17.05 -47.44 34.01
CA LEU A 14 16.42 -46.16 33.70
C LEU A 14 16.42 -46.03 32.17
N ILE A 15 15.40 -46.58 31.51
CA ILE A 15 14.97 -46.06 30.22
C ILE A 15 14.36 -44.72 30.58
N GLY A 16 15.24 -43.72 30.66
CA GLY A 16 14.83 -42.35 30.47
C GLY A 16 14.03 -42.36 29.18
N LEU A 17 12.71 -42.21 29.30
CA LEU A 17 11.92 -41.62 28.25
C LEU A 17 12.52 -40.22 28.05
N LEU A 18 13.61 -40.14 27.28
CA LEU A 18 13.81 -39.06 26.36
C LEU A 18 12.64 -39.17 25.37
N ALA A 19 11.44 -38.83 25.85
CA ALA A 19 10.59 -37.96 25.10
C ALA A 19 11.43 -36.71 24.86
N GLY A 20 12.27 -36.77 23.81
CA GLY A 20 12.56 -35.61 22.99
C GLY A 20 11.22 -35.16 22.45
N CYS A 21 10.40 -34.58 23.33
CA CYS A 21 9.18 -33.88 23.03
C CYS A 21 9.65 -32.77 22.11
N GLY A 22 9.64 -33.02 20.80
CA GLY A 22 9.95 -32.03 19.79
C GLY A 22 9.01 -30.87 20.01
N THR A 23 9.48 -29.85 20.73
CA THR A 23 8.67 -28.71 21.11
C THR A 23 8.41 -27.94 19.83
N THR A 24 7.15 -27.90 19.41
CA THR A 24 6.73 -27.08 18.29
C THR A 24 6.96 -25.62 18.66
N LYS A 25 8.05 -25.04 18.16
CA LYS A 25 8.42 -23.66 18.46
C LYS A 25 7.57 -22.72 17.60
N LEU A 26 7.03 -21.69 18.22
CA LEU A 26 6.41 -20.57 17.53
C LEU A 26 6.74 -19.27 18.26
N THR A 27 7.35 -18.33 17.54
CA THR A 27 7.74 -17.03 18.08
C THR A 27 7.34 -15.92 17.12
N THR A 28 7.07 -14.75 17.68
CA THR A 28 6.93 -13.50 16.93
C THR A 28 7.98 -12.54 17.44
N THR A 29 8.56 -11.72 16.57
CA THR A 29 9.59 -10.75 16.97
C THR A 29 9.04 -9.70 17.94
N LYS A 30 7.73 -9.40 17.86
CA LYS A 30 7.02 -8.47 18.74
C LYS A 30 5.64 -9.02 19.08
N THR A 31 4.99 -8.44 20.08
CA THR A 31 3.58 -8.68 20.42
C THR A 31 2.66 -7.58 19.87
N ASN A 32 3.20 -6.38 19.66
CA ASN A 32 2.51 -5.24 19.08
C ASN A 32 3.26 -4.76 17.84
N TYR A 33 2.54 -4.60 16.75
CA TYR A 33 3.06 -4.11 15.47
C TYR A 33 2.33 -2.83 15.06
N ARG A 34 3.02 -1.98 14.31
CA ARG A 34 2.45 -0.81 13.64
C ARG A 34 2.64 -0.96 12.13
N GLN A 35 1.88 -0.19 11.36
CA GLN A 35 2.02 -0.11 9.91
C GLN A 35 3.45 0.25 9.51
N ASN A 36 3.91 -0.34 8.41
CA ASN A 36 5.10 0.05 7.69
C ASN A 36 4.74 0.14 6.21
N GLY A 37 4.48 1.36 5.72
CA GLY A 37 3.84 1.56 4.43
C GLY A 37 2.39 1.08 4.45
N MET A 38 2.01 0.28 3.45
CA MET A 38 0.63 -0.20 3.24
C MET A 38 0.20 -1.37 4.15
N VAL A 39 1.14 -2.02 4.82
CA VAL A 39 0.91 -3.24 5.62
C VAL A 39 1.65 -3.20 6.94
N ALA A 40 1.21 -4.01 7.92
CA ALA A 40 2.03 -4.42 9.05
C ALA A 40 2.74 -5.74 8.73
N VAL A 41 4.04 -5.80 9.03
CA VAL A 41 4.88 -6.99 8.73
C VAL A 41 5.12 -7.79 10.01
N VAL A 42 4.37 -8.88 10.18
CA VAL A 42 4.53 -9.81 11.30
C VAL A 42 5.60 -10.84 10.93
N LYS A 43 6.74 -10.77 11.62
CA LYS A 43 7.87 -11.69 11.46
C LYS A 43 8.02 -12.60 12.67
N GLY A 44 8.52 -13.81 12.42
CA GLY A 44 8.72 -14.78 13.47
C GLY A 44 9.52 -15.99 13.02
N SER A 45 9.69 -16.94 13.95
CA SER A 45 10.30 -18.24 13.67
C SER A 45 9.44 -19.38 14.17
N THR A 46 9.52 -20.51 13.48
CA THR A 46 8.84 -21.76 13.79
C THR A 46 9.70 -22.97 13.41
N THR A 47 9.25 -24.19 13.72
CA THR A 47 9.90 -25.43 13.29
C THR A 47 9.99 -25.45 11.74
N LYS A 48 11.15 -25.84 11.18
CA LYS A 48 11.47 -25.68 9.74
C LYS A 48 10.41 -26.19 8.75
N LYS A 49 9.65 -27.22 9.11
CA LYS A 49 8.60 -27.85 8.29
C LYS A 49 7.20 -27.77 8.92
N ALA A 50 6.97 -26.79 9.79
CA ALA A 50 5.65 -26.59 10.39
C ALA A 50 4.63 -26.18 9.32
N ASP A 51 3.41 -26.71 9.42
CA ASP A 51 2.24 -26.15 8.74
C ASP A 51 1.85 -24.87 9.47
N LEU A 52 2.19 -23.72 8.88
CA LEU A 52 1.95 -22.41 9.44
C LEU A 52 0.71 -21.79 8.81
N GLN A 53 -0.24 -21.43 9.64
CA GLN A 53 -1.47 -20.76 9.25
C GLN A 53 -1.65 -19.49 10.08
N TYR A 54 -2.37 -18.52 9.54
CA TYR A 54 -2.71 -17.31 10.27
C TYR A 54 -4.11 -16.84 9.92
N ARG A 55 -4.75 -16.13 10.85
CA ARG A 55 -5.97 -15.39 10.57
C ARG A 55 -5.86 -13.97 11.11
N ILE A 56 -6.56 -13.07 10.46
CA ILE A 56 -6.73 -11.68 10.89
C ILE A 56 -8.13 -11.56 11.47
N ASN A 57 -8.23 -11.10 12.71
CA ASN A 57 -9.46 -11.07 13.51
C ASN A 57 -10.13 -12.45 13.52
N HIS A 58 -11.41 -12.51 13.15
CA HIS A 58 -12.22 -13.72 13.13
C HIS A 58 -12.35 -14.33 11.73
N ASN A 59 -11.53 -13.88 10.76
CA ASN A 59 -11.53 -14.42 9.41
C ASN A 59 -10.99 -15.86 9.37
N HIS A 60 -11.17 -16.51 8.21
CA HIS A 60 -10.62 -17.83 7.96
C HIS A 60 -9.08 -17.85 8.02
N PHE A 61 -8.55 -18.99 8.45
CA PHE A 61 -7.11 -19.23 8.42
C PHE A 61 -6.59 -19.30 6.98
N GLN A 62 -5.46 -18.65 6.75
CA GLN A 62 -4.71 -18.63 5.52
C GLN A 62 -3.35 -19.28 5.76
N LYS A 63 -2.82 -19.99 4.76
CA LYS A 63 -1.48 -20.57 4.84
C LYS A 63 -0.41 -19.48 4.76
N ALA A 64 0.63 -19.61 5.56
CA ALA A 64 1.83 -18.79 5.49
C ALA A 64 3.03 -19.68 5.12
N THR A 65 3.88 -19.18 4.23
CA THR A 65 5.09 -19.89 3.84
C THR A 65 6.14 -19.79 4.93
N VAL A 66 6.75 -20.93 5.27
CA VAL A 66 7.92 -21.02 6.14
C VAL A 66 9.15 -21.26 5.27
N LYS A 67 10.18 -20.42 5.42
CA LYS A 67 11.49 -20.58 4.77
C LYS A 67 12.55 -20.71 5.84
N ASP A 68 13.21 -21.86 5.90
CA ASP A 68 14.25 -22.18 6.88
C ASP A 68 13.87 -21.92 8.35
N GLY A 69 12.60 -22.18 8.68
CA GLY A 69 12.07 -21.95 10.03
C GLY A 69 11.75 -20.49 10.33
N THR A 70 11.75 -19.61 9.34
CA THR A 70 11.30 -18.21 9.47
C THR A 70 10.06 -17.97 8.62
N TYR A 71 9.27 -16.98 9.01
CA TYR A 71 8.09 -16.58 8.26
C TYR A 71 7.88 -15.07 8.31
N VAL A 72 7.16 -14.58 7.29
CA VAL A 72 6.73 -13.20 7.18
C VAL A 72 5.26 -13.21 6.75
N ILE A 73 4.41 -12.57 7.54
CA ILE A 73 3.00 -12.37 7.25
C ILE A 73 2.78 -10.87 7.04
N GLN A 74 2.18 -10.51 5.90
CA GLN A 74 1.81 -9.13 5.60
C GLN A 74 0.32 -8.96 5.91
N VAL A 75 0.01 -8.01 6.79
CA VAL A 75 -1.35 -7.74 7.24
C VAL A 75 -1.74 -6.37 6.71
N PRO A 76 -2.75 -6.27 5.83
CA PRO A 76 -3.25 -4.97 5.40
C PRO A 76 -3.68 -4.13 6.60
N THR A 77 -3.13 -2.92 6.68
CA THR A 77 -3.48 -1.97 7.74
C THR A 77 -4.94 -1.57 7.62
N THR A 78 -5.60 -1.33 8.75
CA THR A 78 -6.99 -0.86 8.83
C THR A 78 -7.09 0.33 9.79
N THR A 79 -8.20 1.06 9.75
CA THR A 79 -8.50 2.13 10.73
C THR A 79 -8.81 1.58 12.13
N ASN A 80 -9.02 0.26 12.22
CA ASN A 80 -9.25 -0.45 13.47
C ASN A 80 -8.02 -1.23 13.92
N LYS A 81 -7.91 -1.48 15.23
CA LYS A 81 -6.94 -2.45 15.76
C LYS A 81 -7.29 -3.84 15.25
N GLN A 82 -6.29 -4.62 14.87
CA GLN A 82 -6.48 -6.00 14.41
C GLN A 82 -5.76 -6.98 15.33
N THR A 83 -6.30 -8.18 15.46
CA THR A 83 -5.63 -9.29 16.14
C THR A 83 -5.23 -10.33 15.10
N VAL A 84 -3.95 -10.64 15.01
CA VAL A 84 -3.44 -11.71 14.15
C VAL A 84 -3.18 -12.92 15.03
N THR A 85 -3.86 -14.02 14.73
CA THR A 85 -3.58 -15.31 15.36
C THR A 85 -2.73 -16.12 14.40
N VAL A 86 -1.50 -16.42 14.79
CA VAL A 86 -0.58 -17.31 14.07
C VAL A 86 -0.64 -18.68 14.73
N GLN A 87 -0.78 -19.72 13.94
CA GLN A 87 -0.86 -21.11 14.36
C GLN A 87 0.20 -21.92 13.62
N ALA A 88 1.00 -22.68 14.36
CA ALA A 88 1.97 -23.62 13.79
C ALA A 88 1.63 -25.04 14.24
N LYS A 89 1.49 -25.95 13.28
CA LYS A 89 1.33 -27.38 13.52
C LYS A 89 2.59 -28.12 13.09
N ALA A 90 3.24 -28.79 14.03
CA ALA A 90 4.38 -29.66 13.77
C ALA A 90 4.38 -30.81 14.77
N ASN A 91 4.85 -31.99 14.35
CA ASN A 91 5.00 -33.18 15.21
C ASN A 91 3.72 -33.51 16.02
N GLY A 92 2.55 -33.42 15.38
CA GLY A 92 1.24 -33.67 16.02
C GLY A 92 0.79 -32.60 17.03
N LYS A 93 1.61 -31.59 17.34
CA LYS A 93 1.29 -30.50 18.27
C LYS A 93 0.96 -29.21 17.52
N THR A 94 -0.02 -28.48 18.04
CA THR A 94 -0.43 -27.17 17.54
C THR A 94 -0.12 -26.11 18.58
N VAL A 95 0.61 -25.06 18.18
CA VAL A 95 0.92 -23.92 19.04
C VAL A 95 0.38 -22.65 18.38
N GLN A 96 -0.19 -21.75 19.18
CA GLN A 96 -0.73 -20.49 18.71
C GLN A 96 -0.06 -19.30 19.38
N LYS A 97 0.04 -18.20 18.65
CA LYS A 97 0.47 -16.91 19.18
C LYS A 97 -0.41 -15.81 18.62
N LYS A 98 -0.90 -14.94 19.49
CA LYS A 98 -1.67 -13.75 19.12
C LYS A 98 -0.75 -12.53 19.14
N VAL A 99 -0.89 -11.68 18.14
CA VAL A 99 -0.24 -10.37 18.10
C VAL A 99 -1.27 -9.31 17.71
N THR A 100 -1.03 -8.10 18.16
CA THR A 100 -1.91 -6.97 17.89
C THR A 100 -1.27 -6.06 16.86
N ILE A 101 -2.06 -5.67 15.85
CA ILE A 101 -1.72 -4.62 14.91
C ILE A 101 -2.46 -3.35 15.34
N ALA A 102 -1.72 -2.27 15.57
CA ALA A 102 -2.31 -0.98 15.88
C ALA A 102 -3.16 -0.47 14.71
N ALA A 103 -4.23 0.26 15.03
CA ALA A 103 -4.98 1.03 14.06
C ALA A 103 -4.07 2.02 13.33
N GLY A 104 -4.30 2.17 12.03
CA GLY A 104 -3.63 3.14 11.19
C GLY A 104 -4.44 4.41 10.97
N THR A 105 -3.75 5.46 10.54
CA THR A 105 -4.39 6.69 10.09
C THR A 105 -4.58 6.62 8.57
N SER A 106 -5.82 6.79 8.12
CA SER A 106 -6.15 6.90 6.69
C SER A 106 -5.46 8.13 6.08
N VAL A 107 -4.91 7.96 4.88
CA VAL A 107 -4.44 9.05 4.01
C VAL A 107 -5.63 9.91 3.59
N GLY A 108 -6.78 9.29 3.37
CA GLY A 108 -8.02 9.96 3.01
C GLY A 108 -9.02 9.00 2.37
N GLN A 109 -10.19 9.54 2.03
CA GLN A 109 -11.26 8.78 1.38
C GLN A 109 -10.91 8.51 -0.09
N TYR A 110 -10.99 7.24 -0.49
CA TYR A 110 -10.64 6.77 -1.83
C TYR A 110 -11.41 7.52 -2.91
N ALA A 111 -12.73 7.64 -2.77
CA ALA A 111 -13.55 8.33 -3.76
C ALA A 111 -13.08 9.77 -4.02
N LYS A 112 -12.64 10.49 -2.96
CA LYS A 112 -12.11 11.86 -3.09
C LYS A 112 -10.76 11.87 -3.77
N ILE A 113 -9.85 10.99 -3.35
CA ILE A 113 -8.50 10.87 -3.93
C ILE A 113 -8.60 10.51 -5.42
N ALA A 114 -9.38 9.47 -5.76
CA ALA A 114 -9.60 9.01 -7.12
C ALA A 114 -10.25 10.09 -7.99
N ALA A 115 -11.27 10.79 -7.49
CA ALA A 115 -11.89 11.89 -8.23
C ALA A 115 -10.89 13.03 -8.52
N GLN A 116 -10.12 13.46 -7.52
CA GLN A 116 -9.14 14.54 -7.69
C GLN A 116 -8.01 14.14 -8.65
N TYR A 117 -7.47 12.93 -8.49
CA TYR A 117 -6.41 12.41 -9.37
C TYR A 117 -6.92 12.27 -10.81
N ASN A 118 -8.04 11.57 -11.01
CA ASN A 118 -8.58 11.28 -12.34
C ASN A 118 -9.00 12.57 -13.07
N GLN A 119 -9.67 13.49 -12.37
CA GLN A 119 -10.10 14.76 -12.97
C GLN A 119 -8.90 15.61 -13.42
N ALA A 120 -7.86 15.68 -12.61
CA ALA A 120 -6.65 16.41 -12.95
C ALA A 120 -5.93 15.76 -14.14
N LEU A 121 -5.79 14.43 -14.16
CA LEU A 121 -5.17 13.70 -15.26
C LEU A 121 -5.93 13.88 -16.59
N ILE A 122 -7.26 13.78 -16.56
CA ILE A 122 -8.11 14.00 -17.74
C ILE A 122 -8.00 15.46 -18.20
N GLY A 123 -8.07 16.42 -17.28
CA GLY A 123 -7.95 17.85 -17.60
C GLY A 123 -6.60 18.20 -18.24
N MET A 124 -5.51 17.56 -17.81
CA MET A 124 -4.17 17.72 -18.42
C MET A 124 -4.07 17.12 -19.83
N ALA A 125 -4.91 16.13 -20.15
CA ALA A 125 -4.93 15.49 -21.47
C ALA A 125 -5.78 16.26 -22.50
N LEU A 126 -6.58 17.24 -22.07
CA LEU A 126 -7.34 18.11 -22.97
C LEU A 126 -6.41 18.99 -23.83
N SER A 127 -6.88 19.32 -25.04
CA SER A 127 -6.24 20.34 -25.86
C SER A 127 -6.28 21.72 -25.17
N LYS A 128 -5.34 22.63 -25.50
CA LYS A 128 -5.37 24.00 -24.96
C LYS A 128 -6.72 24.70 -25.23
N ALA A 129 -7.29 24.49 -26.42
CA ALA A 129 -8.58 25.05 -26.77
C ALA A 129 -9.71 24.52 -25.88
N ASP A 130 -9.73 23.21 -25.63
CA ASP A 130 -10.75 22.59 -24.76
C ASP A 130 -10.54 22.94 -23.28
N GLN A 131 -9.30 23.15 -22.84
CA GLN A 131 -9.00 23.68 -21.51
C GLN A 131 -9.57 25.09 -21.33
N THR A 132 -9.38 25.98 -22.31
CA THR A 132 -9.99 27.32 -22.30
C THR A 132 -11.51 27.23 -22.27
N LYS A 133 -12.12 26.41 -23.13
CA LYS A 133 -13.58 26.19 -23.13
C LYS A 133 -14.08 25.67 -21.78
N ALA A 134 -13.36 24.75 -21.14
CA ALA A 134 -13.73 24.22 -19.84
C ALA A 134 -13.64 25.27 -18.71
N GLN A 135 -12.61 26.13 -18.72
CA GLN A 135 -12.48 27.24 -17.78
C GLN A 135 -13.58 28.28 -17.97
N GLU A 136 -13.90 28.64 -19.21
CA GLU A 136 -15.00 29.55 -19.52
C GLU A 136 -16.35 28.94 -19.12
N LEU A 137 -16.57 27.64 -19.39
CA LEU A 137 -17.76 26.91 -18.95
C LEU A 137 -17.92 26.97 -17.43
N GLN A 138 -16.85 26.80 -16.65
CA GLN A 138 -16.90 26.93 -15.19
C GLN A 138 -17.28 28.35 -14.74
N LYS A 139 -16.71 29.39 -15.36
CA LYS A 139 -17.07 30.79 -15.05
C LYS A 139 -18.53 31.10 -15.38
N GLN A 140 -19.00 30.67 -16.55
CA GLN A 140 -20.38 30.88 -16.98
C GLN A 140 -21.38 30.07 -16.14
N ALA A 141 -21.03 28.85 -15.73
CA ALA A 141 -21.85 28.06 -14.80
C ALA A 141 -21.96 28.72 -13.42
N ALA A 142 -20.89 29.35 -12.93
CA ALA A 142 -20.94 30.13 -11.69
C ALA A 142 -21.83 31.37 -11.82
N ALA A 143 -21.70 32.12 -12.92
CA ALA A 143 -22.56 33.28 -13.21
C ALA A 143 -24.04 32.87 -13.40
N ALA A 144 -24.31 31.69 -13.98
CA ALA A 144 -25.67 31.17 -14.15
C ALA A 144 -26.31 30.84 -12.79
N LYS A 145 -25.53 30.24 -11.88
CA LYS A 145 -25.97 30.01 -10.49
C LYS A 145 -26.24 31.31 -9.72
N ALA A 146 -25.55 32.39 -10.09
CA ALA A 146 -25.77 33.72 -9.54
C ALA A 146 -26.93 34.49 -10.20
N GLY A 147 -27.64 33.89 -11.18
CA GLY A 147 -28.75 34.54 -11.89
C GLY A 147 -28.32 35.65 -12.86
N GLN A 148 -27.04 35.69 -13.23
CA GLN A 148 -26.43 36.77 -14.03
C GLN A 148 -26.38 36.46 -15.55
N LEU A 149 -27.00 35.36 -16.01
CA LEU A 149 -26.97 34.97 -17.43
C LEU A 149 -28.28 35.31 -18.14
N ALA A 150 -28.17 35.86 -19.35
CA ALA A 150 -29.31 36.05 -20.24
C ALA A 150 -29.76 34.69 -20.85
N PRO A 151 -31.02 34.56 -21.29
CA PRO A 151 -31.54 33.33 -21.89
C PRO A 151 -30.78 32.87 -23.14
N ALA A 152 -30.26 33.80 -23.95
CA ALA A 152 -29.45 33.49 -25.12
C ALA A 152 -28.11 32.81 -24.75
N ASP A 153 -27.54 33.18 -23.60
CA ASP A 153 -26.29 32.61 -23.10
C ASP A 153 -26.49 31.17 -22.59
N LEU A 154 -27.70 30.79 -22.18
CA LEU A 154 -28.01 29.42 -21.74
C LEU A 154 -27.92 28.41 -22.89
N MET A 155 -28.28 28.79 -24.12
CA MET A 155 -28.15 27.94 -25.31
C MET A 155 -26.68 27.72 -25.67
N THR A 156 -25.90 28.80 -25.70
CA THR A 156 -24.44 28.75 -25.93
C THR A 156 -23.73 27.94 -24.84
N LEU A 157 -24.18 28.07 -23.58
CA LEU A 157 -23.68 27.30 -22.45
C LEU A 157 -23.91 25.79 -22.64
N LYS A 158 -25.12 25.38 -23.05
CA LYS A 158 -25.44 23.96 -23.32
C LYS A 158 -24.56 23.39 -24.44
N GLN A 159 -24.40 24.11 -25.55
CA GLN A 159 -23.56 23.66 -26.66
C GLN A 159 -22.10 23.52 -26.24
N ARG A 160 -21.59 24.50 -25.48
CA ARG A 160 -20.23 24.46 -24.93
C ARG A 160 -20.04 23.33 -23.93
N GLN A 161 -21.04 23.06 -23.08
CA GLN A 161 -21.05 21.94 -22.15
C GLN A 161 -20.92 20.61 -22.89
N GLN A 162 -21.67 20.41 -23.98
CA GLN A 162 -21.58 19.18 -24.78
C GLN A 162 -20.20 19.01 -25.42
N GLN A 163 -19.62 20.08 -25.99
CA GLN A 163 -18.27 20.03 -26.56
C GLN A 163 -17.21 19.67 -25.53
N VAL A 164 -17.23 20.33 -24.36
CA VAL A 164 -16.30 20.05 -23.26
C VAL A 164 -16.51 18.63 -22.74
N GLN A 165 -17.75 18.16 -22.63
CA GLN A 165 -18.06 16.80 -22.17
C GLN A 165 -17.53 15.74 -23.15
N ALA A 166 -17.70 15.94 -24.47
CA ALA A 166 -17.15 15.05 -25.49
C ALA A 166 -15.60 15.00 -25.43
N ALA A 167 -14.96 16.16 -25.30
CA ALA A 167 -13.50 16.24 -25.15
C ALA A 167 -13.02 15.55 -23.87
N MET A 168 -13.73 15.72 -22.75
CA MET A 168 -13.45 15.05 -21.49
C MET A 168 -13.61 13.53 -21.60
N GLN A 169 -14.64 13.05 -22.30
CA GLN A 169 -14.84 11.62 -22.54
C GLN A 169 -13.70 11.05 -23.41
N GLN A 170 -13.31 11.74 -24.48
CA GLN A 170 -12.18 11.32 -25.31
C GLN A 170 -10.88 11.28 -24.50
N ALA A 171 -10.59 12.33 -23.71
CA ALA A 171 -9.46 12.38 -22.82
C ALA A 171 -9.50 11.22 -21.80
N GLN A 172 -10.65 10.95 -21.20
CA GLN A 172 -10.84 9.81 -20.29
C GLN A 172 -10.52 8.47 -20.97
N GLN A 173 -10.97 8.26 -22.21
CA GLN A 173 -10.67 7.04 -22.97
C GLN A 173 -9.17 6.89 -23.26
N THR A 174 -8.50 7.97 -23.66
CA THR A 174 -7.05 7.94 -23.92
C THR A 174 -6.22 7.73 -22.65
N GLN A 175 -6.72 8.16 -21.50
CA GLN A 175 -6.03 8.02 -20.22
C GLN A 175 -6.49 6.80 -19.41
N LYS A 176 -7.37 5.95 -19.94
CA LYS A 176 -8.06 4.88 -19.17
C LYS A 176 -7.11 4.00 -18.33
N ASP A 177 -5.93 3.69 -18.86
CA ASP A 177 -4.95 2.80 -18.22
C ASP A 177 -4.12 3.49 -17.12
N GLN A 178 -4.26 4.82 -16.99
CA GLN A 178 -3.61 5.66 -16.00
C GLN A 178 -4.60 6.20 -14.95
N LEU A 179 -5.91 6.00 -15.13
CA LEU A 179 -6.91 6.41 -14.14
C LEU A 179 -6.90 5.44 -12.95
N LEU A 180 -7.07 5.99 -11.75
CA LEU A 180 -7.41 5.18 -10.58
C LEU A 180 -8.80 4.55 -10.79
N PRO A 181 -9.01 3.29 -10.36
CA PRO A 181 -10.31 2.65 -10.53
C PRO A 181 -11.43 3.43 -9.84
N THR A 182 -12.65 3.32 -10.35
CA THR A 182 -13.81 3.97 -9.72
C THR A 182 -14.29 3.22 -8.47
N THR A 183 -14.01 1.92 -8.41
CA THR A 183 -14.40 1.05 -7.29
C THR A 183 -13.15 0.33 -6.76
N PRO A 184 -12.67 0.70 -5.56
CA PRO A 184 -11.51 0.04 -4.97
C PRO A 184 -11.91 -1.33 -4.41
N LYS A 185 -10.97 -2.27 -4.45
CA LYS A 185 -11.06 -3.49 -3.63
C LYS A 185 -10.40 -3.23 -2.28
N ASN A 186 -10.98 -3.77 -1.21
CA ASN A 186 -10.34 -3.76 0.10
C ASN A 186 -9.01 -4.54 0.07
N GLY A 187 -8.06 -4.13 0.91
CA GLY A 187 -6.69 -4.64 0.95
C GLY A 187 -5.76 -3.96 -0.06
N VAL A 188 -4.56 -4.54 -0.22
CA VAL A 188 -3.52 -4.02 -1.12
C VAL A 188 -3.80 -4.49 -2.54
N THR A 189 -3.98 -3.54 -3.45
CA THR A 189 -4.22 -3.80 -4.88
C THR A 189 -3.41 -2.87 -5.76
N GLU A 190 -3.18 -3.32 -6.99
CA GLU A 190 -2.62 -2.49 -8.06
C GLU A 190 -3.75 -1.70 -8.71
N TRP A 191 -3.58 -0.39 -8.83
CA TRP A 191 -4.58 0.53 -9.37
C TRP A 191 -4.22 0.98 -10.79
N VAL A 192 -2.93 1.21 -11.03
CA VAL A 192 -2.38 1.61 -12.34
C VAL A 192 -1.11 0.83 -12.58
N ALA A 193 -0.93 0.33 -13.80
CA ALA A 193 0.30 -0.29 -14.25
C ALA A 193 0.58 0.11 -15.70
N THR A 194 1.59 0.95 -15.88
CA THR A 194 2.11 1.36 -17.19
C THR A 194 3.57 0.98 -17.30
N LYS A 195 4.19 1.23 -18.46
CA LYS A 195 5.62 0.99 -18.69
C LYS A 195 6.52 1.78 -17.71
N HIS A 196 6.11 2.96 -17.28
CA HIS A 196 6.96 3.88 -16.51
C HIS A 196 6.52 4.04 -15.05
N VAL A 197 5.26 3.75 -14.77
CA VAL A 197 4.64 4.02 -13.47
C VAL A 197 3.70 2.88 -13.08
N THR A 198 3.83 2.41 -11.85
CA THR A 198 2.84 1.59 -11.18
C THR A 198 2.34 2.31 -9.94
N ILE A 199 1.03 2.33 -9.72
CA ILE A 199 0.40 2.82 -8.49
C ILE A 199 -0.28 1.65 -7.81
N ARG A 200 0.11 1.40 -6.56
CA ARG A 200 -0.55 0.45 -5.67
C ARG A 200 -1.17 1.20 -4.51
N GLY A 201 -2.24 0.67 -3.95
CA GLY A 201 -2.82 1.23 -2.74
C GLY A 201 -3.49 0.18 -1.87
N SER A 202 -3.66 0.52 -0.61
CA SER A 202 -4.37 -0.27 0.38
C SER A 202 -5.66 0.44 0.77
N VAL A 203 -6.80 -0.23 0.65
CA VAL A 203 -8.10 0.31 1.05
C VAL A 203 -8.72 -0.50 2.18
N ASP A 204 -9.29 0.18 3.16
CA ASP A 204 -10.14 -0.39 4.21
C ASP A 204 -11.47 0.35 4.21
N ASN A 205 -12.52 -0.23 3.63
CA ASN A 205 -13.87 0.36 3.60
C ASN A 205 -13.89 1.83 3.13
N GLN A 206 -13.34 2.09 1.93
CA GLN A 206 -13.14 3.41 1.32
C GLN A 206 -12.02 4.27 1.94
N ASP A 207 -11.43 3.90 3.07
CA ASP A 207 -10.25 4.60 3.58
C ASP A 207 -8.98 4.11 2.91
N VAL A 208 -8.21 5.02 2.32
CA VAL A 208 -6.89 4.71 1.77
C VAL A 208 -5.89 4.67 2.92
N MET A 209 -5.44 3.46 3.27
CA MET A 209 -4.49 3.25 4.37
C MET A 209 -3.03 3.53 3.95
N GLY A 210 -2.77 3.53 2.64
CA GLY A 210 -1.49 3.93 2.08
C GLY A 210 -1.46 3.72 0.57
N MET A 211 -0.55 4.41 -0.10
CA MET A 211 -0.27 4.25 -1.52
C MET A 211 1.22 4.00 -1.75
N THR A 212 1.57 3.41 -2.87
CA THR A 212 2.94 3.30 -3.33
C THR A 212 3.00 3.65 -4.80
N LEU A 213 3.80 4.66 -5.14
CA LEU A 213 4.17 5.00 -6.50
C LEU A 213 5.50 4.32 -6.81
N ILE A 214 5.56 3.58 -7.91
CA ILE A 214 6.72 2.78 -8.30
C ILE A 214 7.14 3.20 -9.70
N THR A 215 8.43 3.38 -9.92
CA THR A 215 9.01 3.60 -11.25
C THR A 215 10.35 2.89 -11.38
N PRO A 216 10.68 2.30 -12.54
CA PRO A 216 11.99 1.70 -12.74
C PRO A 216 13.10 2.74 -12.62
N VAL A 217 14.20 2.44 -11.93
CA VAL A 217 15.32 3.38 -11.75
C VAL A 217 15.95 3.79 -13.09
N LYS A 218 15.90 2.92 -14.09
CA LYS A 218 16.33 3.21 -15.47
C LYS A 218 15.46 4.29 -16.12
N ALA A 219 14.18 4.32 -15.76
CA ALA A 219 13.20 5.27 -16.31
C ALA A 219 13.48 6.71 -15.82
N LEU A 220 14.12 6.88 -14.67
CA LEU A 220 14.51 8.21 -14.15
C LEU A 220 15.56 8.93 -15.01
N LYS A 221 16.26 8.22 -15.90
CA LYS A 221 17.20 8.80 -16.86
C LYS A 221 16.53 9.20 -18.18
N ASP A 222 15.32 8.69 -18.44
CA ASP A 222 14.55 9.00 -19.63
C ASP A 222 13.63 10.21 -19.37
N LYS A 223 13.60 11.16 -20.31
CA LYS A 223 12.84 12.41 -20.13
C LYS A 223 11.33 12.17 -20.11
N ALA A 224 10.83 11.25 -20.93
CA ALA A 224 9.40 10.96 -21.00
C ALA A 224 8.95 10.22 -19.75
N ALA A 225 9.67 9.19 -19.33
CA ALA A 225 9.33 8.44 -18.12
C ALA A 225 9.49 9.28 -16.85
N LEU A 226 10.48 10.17 -16.78
CA LEU A 226 10.60 11.13 -15.68
C LEU A 226 9.41 12.10 -15.64
N LYS A 227 8.88 12.51 -16.80
CA LYS A 227 7.67 13.33 -16.89
C LYS A 227 6.45 12.56 -16.40
N ASP A 228 6.29 11.29 -16.79
CA ASP A 228 5.16 10.45 -16.36
C ASP A 228 5.18 10.21 -14.86
N PHE A 229 6.37 9.89 -14.31
CA PHE A 229 6.59 9.77 -12.88
C PHE A 229 6.30 11.09 -12.16
N GLY A 230 6.89 12.20 -12.61
CA GLY A 230 6.72 13.50 -11.97
C GLY A 230 5.28 13.99 -11.99
N THR A 231 4.55 13.72 -13.08
CA THR A 231 3.11 14.00 -13.19
C THR A 231 2.34 13.15 -12.19
N SER A 232 2.53 11.83 -12.19
CA SER A 232 1.84 10.92 -11.26
C SER A 232 2.12 11.28 -9.81
N PHE A 233 3.37 11.63 -9.49
CA PHE A 233 3.77 12.00 -8.14
C PHE A 233 3.12 13.31 -7.69
N ALA A 234 3.12 14.34 -8.54
CA ALA A 234 2.46 15.61 -8.24
C ALA A 234 0.94 15.44 -8.06
N LEU A 235 0.30 14.65 -8.92
CA LEU A 235 -1.14 14.36 -8.84
C LEU A 235 -1.51 13.60 -7.57
N ILE A 236 -0.72 12.58 -7.18
CA ILE A 236 -0.93 11.85 -5.92
C ILE A 236 -0.74 12.79 -4.72
N ALA A 237 0.31 13.61 -4.72
CA ALA A 237 0.54 14.57 -3.64
C ALA A 237 -0.66 15.52 -3.48
N GLN A 238 -1.14 16.09 -4.58
CA GLN A 238 -2.30 16.97 -4.56
C GLN A 238 -3.59 16.23 -4.13
N ALA A 239 -3.87 15.05 -4.67
CA ALA A 239 -5.08 14.27 -4.38
C ALA A 239 -5.13 13.75 -2.94
N THR A 240 -3.97 13.59 -2.30
CA THR A 240 -3.87 13.21 -0.87
C THR A 240 -3.89 14.42 0.06
N GLY A 241 -3.98 15.63 -0.49
CA GLY A 241 -4.05 16.89 0.27
C GLY A 241 -2.69 17.49 0.66
N ALA A 242 -1.59 16.96 0.14
CA ALA A 242 -0.26 17.53 0.29
C ALA A 242 -0.02 18.70 -0.68
N ASP A 243 0.95 19.55 -0.33
CA ASP A 243 1.49 20.56 -1.25
C ASP A 243 2.42 19.88 -2.26
N SER A 244 1.93 19.70 -3.49
CA SER A 244 2.67 19.04 -4.55
C SER A 244 3.96 19.78 -4.92
N LYS A 245 4.00 21.11 -4.86
CA LYS A 245 5.21 21.88 -5.19
C LYS A 245 6.29 21.65 -4.14
N LYS A 246 5.93 21.72 -2.85
CA LYS A 246 6.85 21.44 -1.73
C LYS A 246 7.41 20.02 -1.83
N VAL A 247 6.53 19.03 -1.99
CA VAL A 247 6.91 17.61 -2.04
C VAL A 247 7.83 17.34 -3.23
N MET A 248 7.50 17.86 -4.42
CA MET A 248 8.32 17.72 -5.62
C MET A 248 9.69 18.39 -5.48
N SER A 249 9.75 19.58 -4.86
CA SER A 249 11.00 20.31 -4.64
C SER A 249 11.94 19.53 -3.70
N GLU A 250 11.43 19.07 -2.56
CA GLU A 250 12.24 18.30 -1.59
C GLU A 250 12.72 16.96 -2.19
N PHE A 251 11.88 16.30 -2.98
CA PHE A 251 12.27 15.09 -3.70
C PHE A 251 13.38 15.36 -4.73
N SER A 252 13.25 16.43 -5.53
CA SER A 252 14.27 16.87 -6.49
C SER A 252 15.59 17.19 -5.78
N ASP A 253 15.55 17.92 -4.68
CA ASP A 253 16.75 18.31 -3.95
C ASP A 253 17.47 17.09 -3.37
N TYR A 254 16.73 16.13 -2.84
CA TYR A 254 17.32 14.88 -2.38
C TYR A 254 17.99 14.11 -3.53
N THR A 255 17.28 13.90 -4.64
CA THR A 255 17.80 13.11 -5.77
C THR A 255 19.03 13.77 -6.41
N LYS A 256 19.13 15.10 -6.39
CA LYS A 256 20.32 15.84 -6.81
C LYS A 256 21.49 15.70 -5.83
N LYS A 257 21.24 15.79 -4.52
CA LYS A 257 22.28 15.75 -3.48
C LYS A 257 22.82 14.34 -3.21
N ASN A 258 22.02 13.29 -3.43
CA ASN A 258 22.37 11.92 -3.07
C ASN A 258 22.80 11.04 -4.25
N LYS A 259 23.31 11.65 -5.34
CA LYS A 259 23.81 10.93 -6.54
C LYS A 259 24.95 9.93 -6.29
N LYS A 260 25.53 9.88 -5.08
CA LYS A 260 26.72 9.09 -4.74
C LYS A 260 26.56 8.15 -3.53
N GLY A 261 25.37 8.06 -2.92
CA GLY A 261 25.17 7.31 -1.67
C GLY A 261 24.62 5.90 -1.89
N SER A 262 25.17 4.91 -1.18
CA SER A 262 24.61 3.55 -1.01
C SER A 262 23.33 3.51 -0.15
N GLN A 263 22.70 4.67 0.08
CA GLN A 263 21.60 4.84 1.02
C GLN A 263 20.28 4.43 0.35
N THR A 264 19.65 3.38 0.90
CA THR A 264 18.45 2.78 0.34
C THR A 264 17.15 3.48 0.76
N THR A 265 17.23 4.48 1.65
CA THR A 265 16.06 5.19 2.21
C THR A 265 16.29 6.70 2.33
N MET A 266 15.28 7.48 1.95
CA MET A 266 15.24 8.95 2.13
C MET A 266 14.77 9.36 3.52
N LYS A 267 15.12 10.58 3.95
CA LYS A 267 14.38 11.28 5.00
C LYS A 267 12.93 11.45 4.54
N THR A 268 11.97 11.20 5.44
CA THR A 268 10.55 11.39 5.17
C THR A 268 10.28 12.84 4.77
N ILE A 269 9.67 13.03 3.59
CA ILE A 269 9.08 14.31 3.20
C ILE A 269 7.68 14.35 3.81
N GLU A 270 7.33 15.43 4.50
CA GLU A 270 6.02 15.58 5.13
C GLU A 270 5.33 16.87 4.65
N SER A 271 4.05 16.78 4.34
CA SER A 271 3.21 17.92 3.97
C SER A 271 1.76 17.66 4.37
N ASN A 272 1.17 18.56 5.15
CA ASN A 272 -0.20 18.45 5.67
C ASN A 272 -0.49 17.10 6.37
N GLY A 273 0.51 16.57 7.07
CA GLY A 273 0.47 15.27 7.75
C GLY A 273 0.66 14.06 6.84
N VAL A 274 0.69 14.24 5.51
CA VAL A 274 0.99 13.17 4.55
C VAL A 274 2.50 12.98 4.46
N LYS A 275 2.95 11.74 4.62
CA LYS A 275 4.36 11.32 4.62
C LYS A 275 4.70 10.60 3.33
N PHE A 276 5.78 11.04 2.69
CA PHE A 276 6.35 10.44 1.49
C PHE A 276 7.73 9.88 1.85
N ASN A 277 7.82 8.57 1.92
CA ASN A 277 9.06 7.84 2.19
C ASN A 277 9.56 7.20 0.91
N THR A 278 10.83 7.42 0.60
CA THR A 278 11.42 6.83 -0.59
C THR A 278 12.25 5.60 -0.24
N GLY A 279 12.04 4.52 -0.99
CA GLY A 279 12.89 3.34 -1.00
C GLY A 279 13.48 3.11 -2.38
N PHE A 280 14.76 2.71 -2.42
CA PHE A 280 15.41 2.28 -3.65
C PHE A 280 15.71 0.79 -3.59
N SER A 281 15.47 0.11 -4.71
CA SER A 281 16.00 -1.22 -5.00
C SER A 281 16.98 -1.15 -6.18
N THR A 282 17.50 -2.30 -6.61
CA THR A 282 18.36 -2.38 -7.80
C THR A 282 17.60 -2.06 -9.10
N SER A 283 16.28 -2.29 -9.15
CA SER A 283 15.45 -2.12 -10.35
C SER A 283 14.49 -0.93 -10.26
N ASP A 284 13.94 -0.66 -9.08
CA ASP A 284 12.81 0.24 -8.90
C ASP A 284 13.02 1.24 -7.77
N LEU A 285 12.48 2.45 -7.99
CA LEU A 285 12.22 3.49 -7.02
C LEU A 285 10.79 3.31 -6.48
N TYR A 286 10.63 3.40 -5.17
CA TYR A 286 9.35 3.33 -4.46
C TYR A 286 9.13 4.62 -3.68
N ILE A 287 7.96 5.23 -3.83
CA ILE A 287 7.48 6.30 -2.97
C ILE A 287 6.28 5.78 -2.18
N TYR A 288 6.48 5.55 -0.89
CA TYR A 288 5.43 5.14 0.04
C TYR A 288 4.72 6.38 0.58
N ILE A 289 3.42 6.49 0.34
CA ILE A 289 2.56 7.58 0.81
C ILE A 289 1.68 7.06 1.95
N THR A 290 1.80 7.66 3.14
CA THR A 290 1.07 7.27 4.36
C THR A 290 0.75 8.50 5.23
N LYS A 291 0.02 8.32 6.33
CA LYS A 291 -0.24 9.35 7.34
C LYS A 291 0.25 8.89 8.72
#